data_AF-A0A2S0WY76-F1
#
_entry.id   AF-A0A2S0WY76-F1
#
_cell.length_a   1.000
_cell.length_b   1.000
_cell.length_c   1.000
_cell.angle_alpha   90.00
_cell.angle_beta   90.00
_cell.angle_gamma   90.00
#
_symmetry.space_group_name_H-M   'P 1'
#
loop_
_entity.id
_entity.type
_entity.pdbx_description
1 polymer ?
#
loop_
_entity_poly.entity_id
_entity_poly.type
_entity_poly.pdbx_seq_one_letter_code
_entity_poly.pdbx_strand_id
1 'polypeptide(L)'
;MASSLPKPIRFDGDTWVCVRNDPATPKAIIRRYRDVKRGDVFLVVKWALDPAEQQLMASAPSLDAANDLVRFDPPAGSAPSFAGYPHRSGEPGTRAQPSGESVGRA
;
A
#
# COMPACT_ATOMS: atom_id res chain seq x y z
N MET A 1 0.02 22.48 -9.90
CA MET A 1 0.50 23.14 -8.66
C MET A 1 1.78 22.45 -8.24
N ALA A 2 2.81 23.19 -7.80
CA ALA A 2 4.04 22.57 -7.33
C ALA A 2 3.78 21.85 -6.00
N SER A 3 4.24 20.61 -5.87
CA SER A 3 4.17 19.83 -4.63
C SER A 3 4.90 20.56 -3.50
N SER A 4 4.35 20.52 -2.28
CA SER A 4 5.04 20.99 -1.07
C SER A 4 6.12 20.02 -0.58
N LEU A 5 6.23 18.84 -1.20
CA LEU A 5 7.24 17.84 -0.86
C LEU A 5 8.61 18.24 -1.40
N PRO A 6 9.70 17.85 -0.72
CA PRO A 6 11.05 17.96 -1.27
C PRO A 6 11.12 17.32 -2.66
N LYS A 7 11.82 17.99 -3.58
CA LYS A 7 12.04 17.46 -4.91
C LYS A 7 12.88 16.18 -4.84
N PRO A 8 12.57 15.15 -5.65
CA PRO A 8 13.42 13.98 -5.76
C PRO A 8 14.83 14.35 -6.23
N ILE A 9 15.83 13.70 -5.64
CA ILE A 9 17.23 13.86 -6.06
C ILE A 9 17.44 12.98 -7.28
N ARG A 10 17.83 13.56 -8.40
CA ARG A 10 18.13 12.79 -9.61
C ARG A 10 19.45 12.05 -9.43
N PHE A 11 19.41 10.72 -9.54
CA PHE A 11 20.58 9.85 -9.42
C PHE A 11 21.21 9.57 -10.79
N ASP A 12 20.37 9.32 -11.80
CA ASP A 12 20.80 9.09 -13.19
C ASP A 12 19.79 9.65 -14.21
N GLY A 13 19.89 9.22 -15.47
CA GLY A 13 19.03 9.65 -16.57
C GLY A 13 17.54 9.39 -16.35
N ASP A 14 17.18 8.30 -15.68
CA ASP A 14 15.81 7.82 -15.53
C ASP A 14 15.47 7.40 -14.08
N THR A 15 16.34 7.68 -13.12
CA THR A 15 16.16 7.32 -11.71
C THR A 15 16.28 8.53 -10.79
N TRP A 16 15.34 8.64 -9.86
CA TRP A 16 15.34 9.62 -8.78
C TRP A 16 15.17 8.95 -7.42
N VAL A 17 15.72 9.57 -6.38
CA VAL A 17 15.63 9.12 -5.00
C VAL A 17 14.81 10.12 -4.20
N CYS A 18 13.85 9.61 -3.42
CA CYS A 18 13.01 10.40 -2.54
C CYS A 18 13.45 10.21 -1.08
N VAL A 19 13.96 11.28 -0.49
CA VAL A 19 14.26 11.35 0.95
C VAL A 19 13.10 12.04 1.66
N ARG A 20 12.72 11.53 2.84
CA ARG A 20 11.61 12.05 3.66
C ARG A 20 12.07 12.27 5.10
N ASN A 21 11.62 11.41 6.01
CA ASN A 21 11.82 11.57 7.45
C ASN A 21 13.28 11.39 7.88
N ASP A 22 14.02 10.48 7.23
CA ASP A 22 15.41 10.16 7.56
C ASP A 22 16.35 10.55 6.40
N PRO A 23 17.31 11.46 6.60
CA PRO A 23 18.27 11.83 5.57
C PRO A 23 19.27 10.72 5.23
N ALA A 24 19.50 9.75 6.12
CA ALA A 24 20.40 8.62 5.89
C ALA A 24 19.72 7.45 5.16
N THR A 25 18.39 7.33 5.28
CA THR A 25 17.62 6.23 4.70
C THR A 25 16.55 6.77 3.75
N PRO A 26 16.74 6.68 2.42
CA PRO A 26 15.72 7.07 1.47
C PRO A 26 14.41 6.32 1.69
N LYS A 27 13.29 6.96 1.33
CA LYS A 27 11.97 6.36 1.44
C LYS A 27 11.63 5.52 0.21
N ALA A 28 11.97 6.02 -0.97
CA ALA A 28 11.62 5.40 -2.24
C ALA A 28 12.57 5.80 -3.37
N ILE A 29 12.54 5.00 -4.43
CA ILE A 29 13.14 5.28 -5.73
C ILE A 29 11.99 5.52 -6.72
N ILE A 30 12.14 6.50 -7.61
CA ILE A 30 11.27 6.68 -8.77
C ILE A 30 12.07 6.30 -10.01
N ARG A 31 11.56 5.37 -10.82
CA ARG A 31 12.16 4.97 -12.10
C ARG A 31 11.24 5.34 -13.25
N ARG A 32 11.77 6.04 -14.26
CA ARG A 32 11.08 6.30 -15.52
C ARG A 32 11.26 5.10 -16.44
N TYR A 33 10.14 4.56 -16.90
CA TYR A 33 10.07 3.57 -17.95
C TYR A 33 9.42 4.22 -19.18
N ARG A 34 10.08 4.11 -20.33
CA ARG A 34 9.54 4.66 -21.59
C ARG A 34 8.81 3.56 -22.33
N ASP A 35 7.48 3.60 -22.29
CA ASP A 35 6.67 2.72 -23.12
C ASP A 35 6.45 3.40 -24.48
N VAL A 36 6.94 2.76 -25.54
CA VAL A 36 6.84 3.25 -26.93
C VAL A 36 5.38 3.52 -27.35
N LYS A 37 4.40 2.84 -26.73
CA LYS A 37 2.97 2.99 -27.06
C LYS A 37 2.21 3.92 -26.11
N ARG A 38 2.66 4.05 -24.87
CA ARG A 38 1.90 4.73 -23.79
C ARG A 38 2.59 5.98 -23.24
N GLY A 39 3.80 6.28 -23.71
CA GLY A 39 4.61 7.37 -23.19
C GLY A 39 5.37 6.97 -21.93
N ASP A 40 5.81 7.96 -21.17
CA ASP A 40 6.58 7.74 -19.96
C ASP A 40 5.68 7.29 -18.79
N VAL A 41 6.14 6.27 -18.06
CA VAL A 41 5.54 5.82 -16.82
C VAL A 41 6.59 5.91 -15.71
N PHE A 42 6.22 6.47 -14.57
CA PHE A 42 7.09 6.63 -13.41
C PHE A 42 6.70 5.64 -12.33
N LEU A 43 7.56 4.67 -12.07
CA LEU A 43 7.36 3.61 -11.09
C LEU A 43 7.92 4.04 -9.74
N VAL A 44 7.09 4.04 -8.71
CA VAL A 44 7.48 4.30 -7.32
C VAL A 44 7.82 2.96 -6.67
N VAL A 45 9.08 2.82 -6.28
CA VAL A 45 9.64 1.59 -5.73
C VAL A 45 10.09 1.85 -4.29
N LYS A 46 9.71 0.99 -3.36
CA LYS A 46 10.17 1.08 -1.97
C LYS A 46 11.70 0.94 -1.94
N TRP A 47 12.36 1.83 -1.19
CA TRP A 47 13.80 1.76 -1.03
C TRP A 47 14.20 0.46 -0.31
N ALA A 48 15.21 -0.20 -0.85
CA ALA A 48 15.96 -1.28 -0.22
C ALA A 48 17.39 -1.26 -0.78
N LEU A 49 18.38 -1.62 0.06
CA LEU A 49 19.78 -1.68 -0.34
C LEU A 49 20.01 -2.79 -1.36
N ASP A 50 19.43 -3.98 -1.10
CA ASP A 50 19.40 -5.06 -2.06
C ASP A 50 18.28 -4.81 -3.09
N PRO A 51 18.61 -4.73 -4.40
CA PRO A 51 17.61 -4.61 -5.45
C PRO A 51 16.55 -5.72 -5.45
N ALA A 52 16.87 -6.92 -4.96
CA ALA A 52 15.92 -8.04 -4.90
C ALA A 52 14.81 -7.82 -3.86
N GLU A 53 15.05 -6.98 -2.85
CA GLU A 53 14.07 -6.63 -1.81
C GLU A 53 13.20 -5.42 -2.20
N GLN A 54 13.51 -4.78 -3.33
CA GLN A 54 12.77 -3.62 -3.80
C GLN A 54 11.38 -4.02 -4.29
N GLN A 55 10.37 -3.29 -3.82
CA GLN A 55 8.98 -3.57 -4.15
C GLN A 55 8.35 -2.41 -4.92
N LEU A 56 7.67 -2.72 -6.03
CA LEU A 56 6.83 -1.74 -6.72
C LEU A 56 5.63 -1.38 -5.84
N MET A 57 5.49 -0.09 -5.53
CA MET A 57 4.41 0.42 -4.68
C MET A 57 3.29 1.06 -5.51
N ALA A 58 3.67 1.78 -6.58
CA ALA A 58 2.72 2.48 -7.44
C ALA A 58 3.34 2.84 -8.80
N SER A 59 2.50 3.25 -9.74
CA SER A 59 2.91 3.88 -11.00
C SER A 59 2.17 5.20 -11.20
N ALA A 60 2.83 6.18 -11.80
CA ALA A 60 2.25 7.49 -12.08
C ALA A 60 2.62 7.98 -13.51
N PRO A 61 1.83 8.87 -14.12
CA PRO A 61 2.09 9.37 -15.47
C PRO A 61 3.16 10.47 -15.53
N SER A 62 3.64 10.97 -14.40
CA SER A 62 4.66 12.02 -14.33
C SER A 62 5.53 11.88 -13.08
N LEU A 63 6.72 12.47 -13.11
CA LEU A 63 7.62 12.52 -11.96
C LEU A 63 6.98 13.22 -10.76
N ASP A 64 6.29 14.34 -10.97
CA ASP A 64 5.62 15.09 -9.90
C ASP A 64 4.52 14.25 -9.24
N ALA A 65 3.69 13.58 -10.03
CA ALA A 65 2.64 12.69 -9.51
C ALA A 65 3.24 11.50 -8.75
N ALA A 66 4.37 10.95 -9.21
CA ALA A 66 5.10 9.91 -8.49
C ALA A 66 5.66 10.43 -7.15
N ASN A 67 6.19 11.66 -7.12
CA ASN A 67 6.72 12.27 -5.90
C ASN A 67 5.62 12.48 -4.83
N ASP A 68 4.42 12.90 -5.25
CA ASP A 68 3.26 13.11 -4.37
C ASP A 68 2.77 11.84 -3.67
N LEU A 69 3.03 10.67 -4.26
CA LEU A 69 2.72 9.37 -3.67
C LEU A 69 3.70 8.96 -2.56
N VAL A 70 4.92 9.50 -2.57
CA VAL A 70 5.92 9.23 -1.54
C VAL A 70 5.72 10.23 -0.40
N ARG A 71 4.89 9.86 0.58
CA ARG A 71 4.53 10.71 1.72
C ARG A 71 5.52 10.56 2.88
N PHE A 72 5.52 11.55 3.77
CA PHE A 72 6.18 11.43 5.07
C PHE A 72 5.46 10.38 5.92
N ASP A 73 6.25 9.67 6.73
CA ASP A 73 5.68 8.84 7.78
C ASP A 73 4.99 9.73 8.82
N PRO A 74 3.85 9.27 9.37
CA PRO A 74 3.21 9.96 10.47
C PRO A 74 4.12 10.00 11.70
N PRO A 75 3.95 10.98 12.61
CA PRO A 75 4.64 10.99 13.88
C PRO A 75 4.45 9.67 14.65
N ALA A 76 5.48 9.22 15.34
CA ALA A 76 5.40 8.05 16.20
C ALA A 76 4.23 8.22 17.20
N GLY A 77 3.34 7.23 17.26
CA GLY A 77 2.16 7.24 18.13
C GLY A 77 0.88 7.84 17.52
N SER A 78 0.91 8.36 16.29
CA SER A 78 -0.32 8.84 15.61
C SER A 78 -1.01 7.78 14.76
N ALA A 79 -0.50 6.54 14.73
CA ALA A 79 -1.19 5.45 14.08
C ALA A 79 -2.49 5.17 14.85
N PRO A 80 -3.69 5.31 14.23
CA PRO A 80 -4.92 4.96 14.91
C PRO A 80 -4.83 3.48 15.32
N SER A 81 -5.13 3.19 16.58
CA SER A 81 -5.33 1.82 17.02
C SER A 81 -6.43 1.24 16.13
N PHE A 82 -6.09 0.20 15.37
CA PHE A 82 -7.06 -0.47 14.52
C PHE A 82 -8.16 -1.05 15.42
N ALA A 83 -9.36 -0.47 15.36
CA ALA A 83 -10.47 -0.81 16.25
C ALA A 83 -11.12 -2.19 15.97
N GLY A 84 -10.47 -3.03 15.17
CA GLY A 84 -11.06 -4.27 14.65
C GLY A 84 -12.02 -3.99 13.49
N TYR A 85 -12.26 -5.02 12.68
CA TYR A 85 -13.47 -5.05 11.86
C TYR A 85 -14.65 -5.39 12.78
N PRO A 86 -15.83 -4.78 12.61
CA PRO A 86 -17.00 -5.22 13.36
C PRO A 86 -17.23 -6.70 13.07
N HIS A 87 -17.05 -7.54 14.09
CA HIS A 87 -17.51 -8.92 14.02
C HIS A 87 -19.02 -8.85 13.85
N ARG A 88 -19.51 -9.32 12.69
CA ARG A 88 -20.93 -9.59 12.49
C ARG A 88 -21.33 -10.54 13.62
N SER A 89 -22.07 -10.03 14.60
CA SER A 89 -22.65 -10.82 15.67
C SER A 89 -23.49 -11.89 15.02
N GLY A 90 -22.96 -13.12 14.98
CA GLY A 90 -23.68 -14.28 14.51
C GLY A 90 -24.92 -14.43 15.37
N GLU A 91 -26.08 -14.39 14.72
CA GLU A 91 -27.32 -14.87 15.33
C GLU A 91 -27.07 -16.30 15.83
N PRO A 92 -27.36 -16.62 17.10
CA PRO A 92 -27.37 -17.99 17.54
C PRO A 92 -28.51 -18.71 16.81
N GLY A 93 -28.14 -19.62 15.90
CA GLY A 93 -29.09 -20.53 15.26
C GLY A 93 -29.87 -21.27 16.34
N THR A 94 -31.16 -20.98 16.42
CA THR A 94 -32.14 -21.69 17.24
C THR A 94 -32.10 -23.17 16.91
N ARG A 95 -31.40 -23.93 17.74
CA ARG A 95 -31.50 -25.39 17.81
C ARG A 95 -32.84 -25.73 18.47
N ALA A 96 -33.88 -25.90 17.66
CA ALA A 96 -35.10 -26.57 18.08
C ALA A 96 -35.02 -28.06 17.70
N GLN A 97 -34.58 -28.88 18.65
CA GLN A 97 -35.09 -30.24 18.83
C GLN A 97 -35.79 -30.23 20.19
N PRO A 98 -36.94 -30.90 20.37
CA PRO A 98 -36.89 -32.36 20.49
C PRO A 98 -38.15 -33.15 20.08
N SER A 99 -37.99 -34.48 20.17
CA SER A 99 -38.99 -35.55 20.44
C SER A 99 -40.18 -35.68 19.47
N GLY A 100 -40.45 -36.79 18.80
CA GLY A 100 -40.32 -38.18 19.21
C GLY A 100 -41.72 -38.76 19.34
N GLU A 101 -42.23 -39.46 18.33
CA GLU A 101 -43.39 -40.35 18.48
C GLU A 101 -43.30 -41.50 17.47
N SER A 102 -43.67 -42.67 17.97
CA SER A 102 -43.45 -44.02 17.44
C SER A 102 -44.63 -44.52 16.59
N VAL A 103 -44.54 -45.79 16.16
CA VAL A 103 -45.56 -46.69 15.58
C VAL A 103 -45.50 -46.77 14.04
N GLY A 104 -45.32 -47.91 13.38
CA GLY A 104 -45.20 -49.31 13.79
C GLY A 104 -45.67 -50.25 12.66
N ARG A 105 -45.05 -51.45 12.56
CA ARG A 105 -45.51 -52.68 11.87
C ARG A 105 -45.67 -52.59 10.32
N ALA A 106 -45.41 -53.61 9.52
CA ALA A 106 -45.10 -55.03 9.71
C ALA A 106 -44.14 -55.48 8.58
#